data_AF-A0A2E8FER8-F1
#
_entry.id   AF-A0A2E8FER8-F1
#
_cell.length_a   1.000
_cell.length_b   1.000
_cell.length_c   1.000
_cell.angle_alpha   90.00
_cell.angle_beta   90.00
_cell.angle_gamma   90.00
#
_symmetry.space_group_name_H-M   'P 1'
#
loop_
_entity.id
_entity.type
_entity.pdbx_description
1 polymer ?
#
loop_
_entity_poly.entity_id
_entity_poly.type
_entity_poly.pdbx_seq_one_letter_code
_entity_poly.pdbx_strand_id
1 'polypeptide(L)' 'MGRVERTREIARRRSRRVQIKKLRQRFAAASGKSEKQAIMEKVRKISPLVDFENESSAG' A
#
# COMPACT_ATOMS: atom_id res chain seq x y z
N MET A 1 -5.99 22.41 -14.11
CA MET A 1 -6.13 21.77 -12.78
C MET A 1 -6.21 22.83 -11.70
N GLY A 2 -7.42 23.24 -11.32
CA GLY A 2 -7.64 24.25 -10.27
C GLY A 2 -7.21 23.78 -8.87
N ARG A 3 -7.19 24.70 -7.90
CA ARG A 3 -6.82 24.41 -6.50
C ARG A 3 -7.57 23.19 -5.94
N VAL A 4 -8.84 23.03 -6.27
CA VAL A 4 -9.69 21.92 -5.81
C VAL A 4 -9.22 20.57 -6.35
N GLU A 5 -8.84 20.49 -7.63
CA GLU A 5 -8.33 19.26 -8.24
C GLU A 5 -7.00 18.84 -7.61
N ARG A 6 -6.10 19.80 -7.38
CA ARG A 6 -4.83 19.57 -6.67
C ARG A 6 -5.06 19.09 -5.24
N THR A 7 -5.99 19.69 -4.50
CA THR A 7 -6.32 19.25 -3.13
C THR A 7 -6.89 17.84 -3.10
N ARG A 8 -7.79 17.49 -4.03
CA ARG A 8 -8.33 16.13 -4.17
C ARG A 8 -7.25 15.12 -4.50
N GLU A 9 -6.32 15.47 -5.38
CA GLU A 9 -5.17 14.61 -5.70
C GLU A 9 -4.29 14.38 -4.46
N ILE A 10 -3.94 15.44 -3.74
CA ILE A 10 -3.14 15.34 -2.51
C ILE A 10 -3.86 14.46 -1.48
N ALA A 11 -5.18 14.63 -1.30
CA ALA A 11 -5.97 13.80 -0.40
C ALA A 11 -5.94 12.32 -0.82
N ARG A 12 -6.10 12.01 -2.11
CA ARG A 12 -5.97 10.63 -2.63
C ARG A 12 -4.58 10.04 -2.36
N ARG A 13 -3.52 10.82 -2.62
CA ARG A 13 -2.12 10.39 -2.34
C ARG A 13 -1.91 10.09 -0.86
N ARG A 14 -2.43 10.94 0.04
CA ARG A 14 -2.36 10.73 1.49
C ARG A 14 -3.12 9.47 1.92
N SER A 15 -4.36 9.31 1.46
CA SER A 15 -5.17 8.13 1.77
C SER A 15 -4.52 6.84 1.28
N ARG A 16 -3.95 6.85 0.07
CA ARG A 16 -3.18 5.73 -0.49
C ARG A 16 -2.02 5.32 0.41
N ARG A 17 -1.21 6.30 0.86
CA ARG A 17 -0.08 6.06 1.78
C ARG A 17 -0.53 5.44 3.10
N VAL A 18 -1.63 5.94 3.68
CA VAL A 18 -2.17 5.41 4.93
C VAL A 18 -2.66 3.96 4.76
N GLN A 19 -3.37 3.66 3.68
CA GLN A 19 -3.82 2.30 3.40
C GLN A 19 -2.65 1.34 3.21
N ILE A 20 -1.64 1.73 2.44
CA ILE A 20 -0.43 0.93 2.22
C ILE A 20 0.31 0.69 3.54
N LYS A 21 0.47 1.72 4.39
CA LYS A 21 1.10 1.56 5.72
C LYS A 21 0.37 0.52 6.59
N LYS A 22 -0.97 0.56 6.61
CA LYS A 22 -1.78 -0.43 7.35
C LYS A 22 -1.60 -1.85 6.79
N LEU A 23 -1.57 -2.00 5.47
CA LEU A 23 -1.35 -3.29 4.82
C LEU A 23 0.08 -3.81 5.08
N ARG A 24 1.09 -2.94 5.12
CA ARG A 24 2.47 -3.31 5.47
C ARG A 24 2.57 -3.88 6.88
N GLN A 25 1.91 -3.24 7.85
CA GLN A 25 1.87 -3.74 9.23
C GLN A 25 1.18 -5.11 9.32
N ARG A 26 0.07 -5.29 8.60
CA ARG A 26 -0.62 -6.59 8.54
C ARG A 26 0.24 -7.66 7.86
N PHE A 27 0.95 -7.31 6.79
CA PHE A 27 1.83 -8.23 6.08
C PHE A 27 3.00 -8.70 6.95
N ALA A 28 3.57 -7.79 7.75
CA ALA A 28 4.63 -8.10 8.69
C ALA A 28 4.15 -9.00 9.85
N ALA A 29 2.91 -8.79 10.32
CA ALA A 29 2.31 -9.62 11.38
C ALA A 29 1.76 -10.96 10.87
N ALA A 30 1.44 -11.06 9.58
CA ALA A 30 0.89 -12.28 8.98
C ALA A 30 1.91 -13.42 9.04
N SER A 31 1.51 -14.57 9.57
CA SER A 31 2.35 -15.78 9.60
C SER A 31 2.05 -16.75 8.46
N GLY A 32 0.86 -16.66 7.87
CA GLY A 32 0.41 -17.55 6.80
C GLY A 32 0.74 -17.04 5.40
N LYS A 33 1.22 -17.94 4.51
CA LYS A 33 1.47 -17.63 3.10
C LYS A 33 0.22 -17.10 2.38
N SER A 34 -0.95 -17.69 2.66
CA SER A 34 -2.23 -17.27 2.06
C SER A 34 -2.62 -15.84 2.46
N GLU A 35 -2.44 -15.48 3.73
CA GLU A 35 -2.76 -14.14 4.24
C GLU A 35 -1.81 -13.07 3.66
N LYS A 36 -0.51 -13.39 3.60
CA LYS A 36 0.49 -12.54 2.92
C LYS A 36 0.13 -12.30 1.45
N GLN A 37 -0.30 -13.34 0.74
CA GLN A 37 -0.70 -13.25 -0.67
C GLN A 37 -1.95 -12.38 -0.87
N ALA A 38 -2.97 -12.55 -0.02
CA ALA A 38 -4.18 -11.72 -0.05
C ALA A 38 -3.88 -10.23 0.23
N ILE A 39 -2.95 -9.95 1.15
CA ILE A 39 -2.51 -8.58 1.43
C ILE A 39 -1.76 -8.00 0.22
N MET A 40 -0.84 -8.76 -0.37
CA MET A 40 -0.09 -8.36 -1.57
C MET A 40 -1.01 -8.06 -2.76
N GLU A 41 -2.04 -8.88 -2.99
CA GLU A 41 -3.01 -8.62 -4.05
C GLU A 41 -3.75 -7.29 -3.83
N LYS A 42 -4.14 -7.03 -2.57
CA LYS A 42 -4.80 -5.77 -2.20
C LYS A 42 -3.89 -4.57 -2.40
N VAL A 43 -2.60 -4.71 -2.08
CA VAL A 43 -1.59 -3.66 -2.29
C VAL A 43 -1.41 -3.40 -3.78
N ARG A 44 -1.29 -4.43 -4.62
CA ARG A 44 -1.14 -4.29 -6.08
C ARG A 44 -2.32 -3.55 -6.72
N LYS A 45 -3.56 -3.81 -6.26
CA LYS A 45 -4.76 -3.07 -6.69
C LYS A 45 -4.71 -1.58 -6.32
N ILE A 46 -4.15 -1.25 -5.16
CA ILE A 46 -4.00 0.14 -4.70
C ILE A 46 -2.82 0.82 -5.38
N SER A 47 -1.70 0.12 -5.51
CA SER A 47 -0.46 0.61 -6.09
C SER A 47 0.36 -0.49 -6.76
N PRO A 48 0.51 -0.46 -8.09
CA PRO A 48 1.32 -1.46 -8.81
C PRO A 48 2.82 -1.31 -8.52
N LEU A 49 3.26 -0.16 -8.02
CA LEU A 49 4.67 0.11 -7.74
C LEU A 49 5.13 -0.31 -6.33
N VAL A 50 4.21 -0.76 -5.47
CA VAL A 50 4.56 -1.14 -4.10
C VAL A 50 4.55 -2.65 -4.00
N ASP A 51 5.71 -3.21 -3.69
CA ASP A 51 5.91 -4.63 -3.45
C ASP A 51 6.54 -4.82 -2.07
N PHE A 52 5.81 -5.46 -1.15
CA PHE A 52 6.27 -5.63 0.22
C PHE A 52 7.30 -6.76 0.37
N GLU A 53 7.35 -7.71 -0.56
CA GLU A 53 8.36 -8.76 -0.55
C GLU A 53 9.73 -8.19 -0.91
N ASN A 54 9.78 -7.32 -1.93
CA ASN A 54 11.01 -6.65 -2.33
C ASN A 54 11.53 -5.63 -1.28
N GLU A 55 10.64 -4.95 -0.54
CA GLU A 55 11.05 -4.06 0.56
C GLU A 55 11.63 -4.80 1.77
N SER A 56 11.27 -6.08 1.98
CA SER A 56 11.80 -6.86 3.10
C SER A 56 13.22 -7.37 2.85
N SER A 57 13.68 -7.39 1.59
CA SER A 57 15.04 -7.80 1.21
C SER A 57 16.02 -6.62 1.06
N ALA A 58 15.56 -5.38 1.27
CA ALA A 58 16.36 -4.16 1.10
C ALA A 58 16.94 -3.62 2.43
N GLY A 59 17.01 -4.44 3.49
CA GLY A 59 17.49 -4.07 4.82
C GLY A 59 18.57 -4.99 5.35
#